data_AF-A0A257K5A1-F1
#
_entry.id   AF-A0A257K5A1-F1
#
_cell.length_a   1.000
_cell.length_b   1.000
_cell.length_c   1.000
_cell.angle_alpha   90.00
_cell.angle_beta   90.00
_cell.angle_gamma   90.00
#
_symmetry.space_group_name_H-M   'P 1'
#
loop_
_entity.id
_entity.type
_entity.pdbx_description
1 polymer ?
#
loop_
_entity_poly.entity_id
_entity_poly.type
_entity_poly.pdbx_seq_one_letter_code
_entity_poly.pdbx_strand_id
1 'polypeptide(L)'
;MSNKVIPKIDMDEIINLADNKRVWHQKFIDYTEFIVASPIYKDLYFERGADKRVKWVIAGKSENGKKRRKWWVDQCIKNEIAIEPGCYAKVALKIHPTKIHICQICGKGLSIEYVYPNRRTTASLKKEFNVSIVPFSKDIFQIIQEIVKGNNDIDKIKRVFKIPKDETISLNNIKNYIRQNYVDGFAKGFLSPGAMSNSPDRFDGYHSDGACCRHESDKGPHKDNLQRYGQDRRVYENWADGDWKMADRLMSYFRKHGVSADHIGPISLGFCHRPKFHPLTRAENSAKNNRMSLSDVQVLLEDEKTEQVVSWHSKQIWDLLKNKVKTDADALRLSDLMRKNLHYVLIVFSMIDEKGFREFLTKFLNPDYSYFDYKFEGFDPETGKYSKVISKRRTGQNQLNNINHYSRVAFEKLKEYRSIENRKINIWKNDTIQAELENLFALLNEANEVDAKIQLDNLFGLLAALLAKENW
;
A
#
# COMPACT_ATOMS: atom_id res chain seq x y z
N MET A 1 -54.23 -20.77 13.90
CA MET A 1 -53.29 -19.96 13.10
C MET A 1 -53.73 -18.51 13.20
N SER A 2 -53.15 -17.74 14.11
CA SER A 2 -53.47 -16.31 14.30
C SER A 2 -52.49 -15.45 13.50
N ASN A 3 -52.99 -14.70 12.52
CA ASN A 3 -52.22 -13.71 11.78
C ASN A 3 -51.74 -12.59 12.71
N LYS A 4 -50.46 -12.63 13.10
CA LYS A 4 -49.79 -11.48 13.72
C LYS A 4 -49.55 -10.44 12.63
N VAL A 5 -50.33 -9.36 12.68
CA VAL A 5 -50.08 -8.13 11.93
C VAL A 5 -48.73 -7.58 12.40
N ILE A 6 -47.73 -7.63 11.50
CA ILE A 6 -46.44 -6.98 11.70
C ILE A 6 -46.70 -5.47 11.66
N PRO A 7 -46.26 -4.68 12.68
CA PRO A 7 -46.48 -3.24 12.67
C PRO A 7 -45.77 -2.63 11.45
N LYS A 8 -46.50 -1.81 10.69
CA LYS A 8 -45.95 -0.98 9.62
C LYS A 8 -44.94 -0.03 10.25
N ILE A 9 -43.67 -0.29 10.01
CA ILE A 9 -42.57 0.62 10.38
C ILE A 9 -42.81 1.92 9.60
N ASP A 10 -42.73 3.05 10.31
CA ASP A 10 -42.90 4.38 9.74
C ASP A 10 -41.84 4.60 8.63
N MET A 11 -42.28 5.08 7.46
CA MET A 11 -41.36 5.39 6.37
C MET A 11 -40.39 6.52 6.74
N ASP A 12 -40.75 7.39 7.68
CA ASP A 12 -39.86 8.43 8.20
C ASP A 12 -38.76 7.86 9.13
N GLU A 13 -39.01 6.72 9.81
CA GLU A 13 -37.97 5.96 10.52
C GLU A 13 -37.01 5.25 9.55
N ILE A 14 -37.53 4.71 8.44
CA ILE A 14 -36.72 4.04 7.42
C ILE A 14 -35.84 5.03 6.65
N ILE A 15 -36.34 6.24 6.37
CA ILE A 15 -35.56 7.31 5.72
C ILE A 15 -34.43 7.80 6.64
N ASN A 16 -34.63 7.84 7.96
CA ASN A 16 -33.57 8.17 8.93
C ASN A 16 -32.55 7.05 9.15
N LEU A 17 -32.90 5.79 8.90
CA LEU A 17 -31.97 4.64 8.96
C LEU A 17 -31.14 4.48 7.69
N ALA A 18 -31.65 4.90 6.53
CA ALA A 18 -30.97 4.80 5.24
C ALA A 18 -29.88 5.87 5.05
N ASP A 19 -30.04 7.04 5.67
CA ASP A 19 -29.03 8.09 5.77
C ASP A 19 -28.37 8.00 7.15
N ASN A 20 -27.15 7.45 7.23
CA ASN A 20 -26.27 7.54 8.40
C ASN A 20 -25.85 9.01 8.67
N LYS A 21 -26.80 9.93 8.92
CA LYS A 21 -26.55 11.30 9.34
C LYS A 21 -26.03 11.24 10.76
N ARG A 22 -24.71 11.07 10.87
CA ARG A 22 -23.98 11.17 12.14
C ARG A 22 -24.43 12.44 12.85
N VAL A 23 -24.89 12.32 14.09
CA VAL A 23 -25.21 13.47 14.93
C VAL A 23 -23.91 14.23 15.20
N TRP A 24 -23.86 15.51 14.83
CA TRP A 24 -22.71 16.37 15.10
C TRP A 24 -22.80 16.87 16.53
N HIS A 25 -21.70 16.75 17.27
CA HIS A 25 -21.60 17.35 18.60
C HIS A 25 -21.79 18.88 18.51
N GLN A 26 -22.50 19.48 19.46
CA GLN A 26 -22.82 20.92 19.44
C GLN A 26 -21.58 21.80 19.28
N LYS A 27 -20.52 21.54 20.07
CA LYS A 27 -19.21 22.22 19.93
C LYS A 27 -18.62 22.18 18.52
N PHE A 28 -18.87 21.11 17.76
CA PHE A 28 -18.42 21.03 16.38
C PHE A 28 -19.26 21.93 15.47
N ILE A 29 -20.58 21.99 15.68
CA ILE A 29 -21.47 22.92 14.96
C ILE A 29 -21.01 24.37 15.21
N ASP A 30 -20.80 24.74 16.47
CA ASP A 30 -20.34 26.09 16.84
C ASP A 30 -18.98 26.40 16.20
N TYR A 31 -18.07 25.42 16.19
CA TYR A 31 -16.79 25.51 15.49
C TYR A 31 -16.94 25.71 13.99
N THR A 32 -17.87 25.02 13.32
CA THR A 32 -18.07 25.20 11.88
C THR A 32 -18.54 26.60 11.52
N GLU A 33 -19.44 27.18 12.32
CA GLU A 33 -19.90 28.55 12.13
C GLU A 33 -18.79 29.56 12.41
N PHE A 34 -18.02 29.35 13.48
CA PHE A 34 -16.84 30.17 13.81
C PHE A 34 -15.82 30.21 12.67
N ILE A 35 -15.49 29.05 12.10
CA ILE A 35 -14.50 28.96 11.02
C ILE A 35 -15.00 29.61 9.74
N VAL A 36 -16.28 29.41 9.37
CA VAL A 36 -16.87 30.01 8.18
C VAL A 36 -16.97 31.53 8.29
N ALA A 37 -17.25 32.06 9.49
CA ALA A 37 -17.28 33.50 9.75
C ALA A 37 -15.89 34.14 9.81
N SER A 38 -14.81 33.34 9.88
CA SER A 38 -13.45 33.86 10.02
C SER A 38 -12.98 34.57 8.75
N PRO A 39 -12.42 35.80 8.86
CA PRO A 39 -11.84 36.52 7.72
C PRO A 39 -10.71 35.76 7.01
N ILE A 40 -10.07 34.81 7.69
CA ILE A 40 -9.01 33.96 7.13
C ILE A 40 -9.54 33.12 5.97
N TYR A 41 -10.77 32.63 6.08
CA TYR A 41 -11.43 31.78 5.08
C TYR A 41 -12.32 32.59 4.13
N LYS A 42 -12.14 33.93 4.08
CA LYS A 42 -12.86 34.79 3.15
C LYS A 42 -12.70 34.27 1.71
N ASP A 43 -13.80 34.29 0.98
CA ASP A 43 -13.93 33.82 -0.41
C ASP A 43 -13.77 32.30 -0.60
N LEU A 44 -13.57 31.51 0.47
CA LEU A 44 -13.63 30.06 0.37
C LEU A 44 -15.08 29.61 0.19
N TYR A 45 -15.35 28.92 -0.90
CA TYR A 45 -16.69 28.45 -1.22
C TYR A 45 -17.26 27.48 -0.16
N PHE A 46 -18.48 27.75 0.29
CA PHE A 46 -19.31 26.81 1.03
C PHE A 46 -20.78 26.97 0.65
N GLU A 47 -21.57 25.94 0.94
CA GLU A 47 -23.02 25.93 0.82
C GLU A 47 -23.63 25.35 2.10
N ARG A 48 -24.92 25.55 2.32
CA ARG A 48 -25.64 24.95 3.45
C ARG A 48 -26.47 23.76 2.96
N GLY A 49 -26.58 22.74 3.80
CA GLY A 49 -27.45 21.59 3.57
C GLY A 49 -28.93 21.94 3.79
N ALA A 50 -29.81 21.00 3.51
CA ALA A 50 -31.24 21.12 3.82
C ALA A 50 -31.51 21.31 5.33
N ASP A 51 -30.60 20.82 6.17
CA ASP A 51 -30.60 21.00 7.63
C ASP A 51 -30.05 22.37 8.09
N LYS A 52 -29.83 23.29 7.15
CA LYS A 52 -29.23 24.62 7.35
C LYS A 52 -27.79 24.62 7.88
N ARG A 53 -27.16 23.45 8.07
CA ARG A 53 -25.76 23.35 8.52
C ARG A 53 -24.81 23.62 7.36
N VAL A 54 -23.63 24.13 7.69
CA VAL A 54 -22.54 24.26 6.71
C VAL A 54 -22.21 22.90 6.13
N LYS A 55 -22.19 22.79 4.80
CA LYS A 55 -21.71 21.59 4.11
C LYS A 55 -20.19 21.54 4.21
N TRP A 56 -19.73 20.87 5.27
CA TRP A 56 -18.32 20.85 5.64
C TRP A 56 -17.44 20.16 4.58
N VAL A 57 -17.97 19.10 3.94
CA VAL A 57 -17.26 18.28 2.95
C VAL A 57 -17.85 18.48 1.56
N ILE A 58 -17.00 18.76 0.57
CA ILE A 58 -17.37 18.85 -0.84
C ILE A 58 -16.44 17.94 -1.65
N ALA A 59 -17.01 17.13 -2.54
CA ALA A 59 -16.23 16.24 -3.39
C ALA A 59 -15.36 17.06 -4.37
N GLY A 60 -14.05 16.83 -4.36
CA GLY A 60 -13.08 17.61 -5.13
C GLY A 60 -13.27 17.61 -6.65
N LYS A 61 -13.99 16.64 -7.22
CA LYS A 61 -14.33 16.58 -8.66
C LYS A 61 -15.55 17.42 -9.03
N SER A 62 -16.39 17.80 -8.07
CA SER A 62 -17.54 18.65 -8.32
C SER A 62 -17.11 20.06 -8.71
N GLU A 63 -17.99 20.80 -9.38
CA GLU A 63 -17.73 22.17 -9.77
C GLU A 63 -17.39 23.06 -8.55
N ASN A 64 -18.13 22.87 -7.46
CA ASN A 64 -17.86 23.53 -6.18
C ASN A 64 -16.54 23.08 -5.54
N GLY A 65 -16.16 21.81 -5.71
CA GLY A 65 -14.87 21.29 -5.27
C GLY A 65 -13.69 21.92 -6.00
N LYS A 66 -13.83 22.20 -7.30
CA LYS A 66 -12.82 22.94 -8.09
C LYS A 66 -12.66 24.38 -7.59
N LYS A 67 -13.75 25.06 -7.23
CA LYS A 67 -13.71 26.40 -6.61
C LYS A 67 -12.90 26.39 -5.30
N ARG A 68 -13.16 25.43 -4.40
CA ARG A 68 -12.37 25.25 -3.17
C ARG A 68 -10.89 25.00 -3.50
N ARG A 69 -10.60 24.12 -4.46
CA ARG A 69 -9.22 23.82 -4.87
C ARG A 69 -8.47 25.06 -5.36
N LYS A 70 -9.11 25.90 -6.19
CA LYS A 70 -8.53 27.16 -6.64
C LYS A 70 -8.16 28.06 -5.46
N TRP A 71 -9.08 28.23 -4.51
CA TRP A 71 -8.80 29.01 -3.30
C TRP A 71 -7.60 28.46 -2.51
N TRP A 72 -7.49 27.14 -2.33
CA TRP A 72 -6.33 26.52 -1.66
C TRP A 72 -5.01 26.73 -2.42
N VAL A 73 -5.03 26.73 -3.75
CA VAL A 73 -3.86 27.09 -4.58
C VAL A 73 -3.48 28.55 -4.36
N ASP A 74 -4.44 29.46 -4.38
CA ASP A 74 -4.21 30.89 -4.15
C ASP A 74 -3.64 31.14 -2.75
N GLN A 75 -4.09 30.38 -1.74
CA GLN A 75 -3.52 30.45 -0.39
C GLN A 75 -2.09 29.89 -0.31
N CYS A 76 -1.75 28.83 -1.04
CA CYS A 76 -0.36 28.37 -1.14
C CYS A 76 0.54 29.48 -1.70
N ILE A 77 0.13 30.12 -2.78
CA ILE A 77 0.88 31.21 -3.43
C ILE A 77 1.05 32.39 -2.46
N LYS A 78 -0.04 32.86 -1.83
CA LYS A 78 -0.01 33.96 -0.85
C LYS A 78 0.89 33.69 0.36
N ASN A 79 1.07 32.43 0.73
CA ASN A 79 1.85 32.02 1.90
C ASN A 79 3.25 31.51 1.54
N GLU A 80 3.69 31.69 0.30
CA GLU A 80 5.00 31.26 -0.22
C GLU A 80 5.24 29.75 -0.03
N ILE A 81 4.18 28.94 -0.21
CA ILE A 81 4.25 27.48 -0.14
C ILE A 81 4.21 26.92 -1.56
N ALA A 82 5.27 26.20 -1.95
CA ALA A 82 5.36 25.54 -3.24
C ALA A 82 4.17 24.59 -3.49
N ILE A 83 3.68 24.57 -4.73
CA ILE A 83 2.57 23.70 -5.15
C ILE A 83 3.11 22.28 -5.40
N GLU A 84 3.14 21.50 -4.33
CA GLU A 84 3.65 20.13 -4.32
C GLU A 84 2.71 19.21 -3.49
N PRO A 85 2.84 17.87 -3.58
CA PRO A 85 2.08 16.97 -2.72
C PRO A 85 2.19 17.34 -1.23
N GLY A 86 1.04 17.60 -0.60
CA GLY A 86 0.97 18.01 0.81
C GLY A 86 1.01 19.53 1.07
N CYS A 87 1.15 20.37 0.04
CA CYS A 87 1.13 21.83 0.18
C CYS A 87 -0.11 22.37 0.92
N TYR A 88 -1.30 21.84 0.65
CA TYR A 88 -2.53 22.28 1.31
C TYR A 88 -2.56 21.95 2.80
N ALA A 89 -1.90 20.88 3.23
CA ALA A 89 -1.78 20.57 4.66
C ALA A 89 -0.88 21.59 5.38
N LYS A 90 0.21 22.03 4.71
CA LYS A 90 1.10 23.10 5.22
C LYS A 90 0.33 24.43 5.34
N VAL A 91 -0.43 24.79 4.30
CA VAL A 91 -1.27 26.00 4.32
C VAL A 91 -2.35 25.93 5.38
N ALA A 92 -3.10 24.82 5.45
CA ALA A 92 -4.16 24.64 6.44
C ALA A 92 -3.62 24.84 7.86
N LEU A 93 -2.46 24.25 8.17
CA LEU A 93 -1.79 24.46 9.44
C LEU A 93 -1.41 25.93 9.63
N LYS A 94 -0.78 26.57 8.63
CA LYS A 94 -0.29 27.95 8.71
C LYS A 94 -1.41 28.97 8.93
N ILE A 95 -2.54 28.84 8.24
CA ILE A 95 -3.62 29.84 8.28
C ILE A 95 -4.67 29.57 9.36
N HIS A 96 -4.81 28.35 9.88
CA HIS A 96 -5.88 28.04 10.83
C HIS A 96 -5.88 28.99 12.05
N PRO A 97 -7.03 29.59 12.44
CA PRO A 97 -7.08 30.71 13.39
C PRO A 97 -6.56 30.37 14.79
N THR A 98 -6.84 29.17 15.27
CA THR A 98 -6.52 28.75 16.66
C THR A 98 -5.53 27.60 16.75
N LYS A 99 -5.14 27.01 15.61
CA LYS A 99 -4.53 25.67 15.52
C LYS A 99 -5.29 24.52 16.23
N ILE A 100 -6.53 24.74 16.67
CA ILE A 100 -7.35 23.73 17.36
C ILE A 100 -8.55 23.34 16.50
N HIS A 101 -8.68 22.06 16.18
CA HIS A 101 -9.83 21.47 15.52
C HIS A 101 -10.76 20.81 16.56
N ILE A 102 -12.07 20.95 16.39
CA ILE A 102 -13.06 20.30 17.26
C ILE A 102 -13.52 18.98 16.64
N CYS A 103 -13.47 17.89 17.40
CA CYS A 103 -13.95 16.59 16.91
C CYS A 103 -15.48 16.57 16.75
N GLN A 104 -15.98 16.19 15.58
CA GLN A 104 -17.41 16.05 15.26
C GLN A 104 -18.15 15.08 16.19
N ILE A 105 -17.46 14.04 16.67
CA ILE A 105 -18.08 12.96 17.46
C ILE A 105 -18.19 13.33 18.94
N CYS A 106 -17.07 13.69 19.58
CA CYS A 106 -17.03 13.92 21.03
C CYS A 106 -16.87 15.39 21.43
N GLY A 107 -16.76 16.32 20.47
CA GLY A 107 -16.60 17.75 20.75
C GLY A 107 -15.27 18.15 21.39
N LYS A 108 -14.30 17.23 21.48
CA LYS A 108 -12.98 17.53 22.05
C LYS A 108 -12.18 18.41 21.11
N GLY A 109 -11.60 19.49 21.65
CA GLY A 109 -10.62 20.31 20.95
C GLY A 109 -9.25 19.63 20.91
N LEU A 110 -8.66 19.59 19.72
CA LEU A 110 -7.41 18.88 19.45
C LEU A 110 -6.48 19.78 18.64
N SER A 111 -5.20 19.84 19.02
CA SER A 111 -4.21 20.55 18.21
C SER A 111 -4.04 19.88 16.85
N ILE A 112 -3.98 20.67 15.80
CA ILE A 112 -3.68 20.22 14.43
C ILE A 112 -2.16 20.20 14.16
N GLU A 113 -1.34 20.68 15.10
CA GLU A 113 0.11 20.54 15.07
C GLU A 113 0.54 19.12 15.43
N TYR A 114 1.74 18.72 15.00
CA TYR A 114 2.30 17.39 15.28
C TYR A 114 2.84 17.31 16.70
N VAL A 115 1.96 17.41 17.71
CA VAL A 115 2.35 17.52 19.12
C VAL A 115 1.96 16.30 19.96
N TYR A 116 1.15 15.38 19.43
CA TYR A 116 0.73 14.20 20.18
C TYR A 116 1.64 12.99 19.90
N PRO A 117 2.20 12.32 20.93
CA PRO A 117 2.96 11.09 20.76
C PRO A 117 2.14 10.01 20.05
N ASN A 118 2.71 9.41 19.01
CA ASN A 118 2.10 8.27 18.34
C ASN A 118 2.31 6.98 19.17
N ARG A 119 1.72 5.85 18.72
CA ARG A 119 1.82 4.56 19.41
C ARG A 119 3.26 4.11 19.71
N ARG A 120 4.22 4.37 18.81
CA ARG A 120 5.63 3.99 19.01
C ARG A 120 6.27 4.87 20.08
N THR A 121 6.08 6.19 19.99
CA THR A 121 6.61 7.14 20.97
C THR A 121 6.01 6.91 22.35
N THR A 122 4.71 6.64 22.45
CA THR A 122 4.06 6.27 23.72
C THR A 122 4.65 4.98 24.31
N ALA A 123 4.94 3.98 23.48
CA ALA A 123 5.60 2.75 23.95
C ALA A 123 7.03 3.02 24.44
N SER A 124 7.79 3.87 23.74
CA SER A 124 9.13 4.29 24.17
C SER A 124 9.10 5.10 25.46
N LEU A 125 8.15 6.04 25.61
CA LEU A 125 7.95 6.82 26.83
C LEU A 125 7.61 5.91 28.01
N LYS A 126 6.72 4.93 27.80
CA LYS A 126 6.42 3.91 28.81
C LYS A 126 7.66 3.13 29.21
N LYS A 127 8.50 2.73 28.24
CA LYS A 127 9.73 1.98 28.52
C LYS A 127 10.74 2.79 29.32
N GLU A 128 10.98 4.04 28.93
CA GLU A 128 12.07 4.86 29.50
C GLU A 128 11.68 5.57 30.81
N PHE A 129 10.40 5.90 30.98
CA PHE A 129 9.90 6.68 32.13
C PHE A 129 8.86 5.93 32.98
N ASN A 130 8.46 4.71 32.59
CA ASN A 130 7.41 3.95 33.25
C ASN A 130 6.07 4.71 33.37
N VAL A 131 5.75 5.54 32.36
CA VAL A 131 4.50 6.33 32.33
C VAL A 131 3.47 5.73 31.39
N SER A 132 2.20 5.85 31.76
CA SER A 132 1.07 5.51 30.89
C SER A 132 0.44 6.80 30.36
N ILE A 133 0.38 6.95 29.04
CA ILE A 133 -0.15 8.15 28.39
C ILE A 133 -1.41 7.77 27.63
N VAL A 134 -2.53 8.37 28.04
CA VAL A 134 -3.79 8.22 27.31
C VAL A 134 -3.69 8.99 25.98
N PRO A 135 -3.97 8.37 24.82
CA PRO A 135 -3.86 9.04 23.52
C PRO A 135 -4.63 10.37 23.47
N PHE A 136 -3.97 11.40 22.94
CA PHE A 136 -4.52 12.75 22.76
C PHE A 136 -5.00 13.43 24.07
N SER A 137 -4.63 12.92 25.24
CA SER A 137 -4.94 13.55 26.54
C SER A 137 -4.01 14.72 26.84
N LYS A 138 -2.73 14.60 26.46
CA LYS A 138 -1.68 15.60 26.65
C LYS A 138 -0.82 15.71 25.40
N ASP A 139 -0.33 16.90 25.13
CA ASP A 139 0.71 17.10 24.13
C ASP A 139 2.11 16.74 24.67
N ILE A 140 3.08 16.66 23.78
CA ILE A 140 4.46 16.28 24.12
C ILE A 140 5.13 17.27 25.07
N PHE A 141 4.78 18.56 25.04
CA PHE A 141 5.39 19.56 25.92
C PHE A 141 4.86 19.48 27.34
N GLN A 142 3.57 19.20 27.50
CA GLN A 142 2.94 18.87 28.78
C GLN A 142 3.57 17.60 29.36
N ILE A 143 3.74 16.56 28.53
CA ILE A 143 4.38 15.32 28.95
C ILE A 143 5.82 15.56 29.39
N ILE A 144 6.63 16.28 28.60
CA ILE A 144 8.02 16.62 28.95
C ILE A 144 8.08 17.40 30.27
N GLN A 145 7.18 18.36 30.48
CA GLN A 145 7.12 19.15 31.72
C GLN A 145 6.86 18.29 32.96
N GLU A 146 6.05 17.24 32.81
CA GLU A 146 5.72 16.33 33.89
C GLU A 146 6.85 15.37 34.21
N ILE A 147 7.55 14.84 33.20
CA ILE A 147 8.47 13.71 33.38
C ILE A 147 9.96 14.09 33.41
N VAL A 148 10.34 15.26 32.88
CA VAL A 148 11.75 15.68 32.82
C VAL A 148 12.03 16.60 34.01
N LYS A 149 12.81 16.12 34.98
CA LYS A 149 13.17 16.86 36.22
C LYS A 149 14.66 17.11 36.39
N GLY A 150 15.51 16.38 35.69
CA GLY A 150 16.96 16.53 35.75
C GLY A 150 17.68 16.12 34.47
N ASN A 151 19.00 16.32 34.41
CA ASN A 151 19.81 16.01 33.23
C ASN A 151 19.72 14.52 32.80
N ASN A 152 19.59 13.59 33.75
CA ASN A 152 19.41 12.15 33.46
C ASN A 152 18.12 11.87 32.66
N ASP A 153 17.11 12.72 32.75
CA ASP A 153 15.87 12.56 31.99
C ASP A 153 16.00 13.07 30.56
N ILE A 154 16.94 13.99 30.29
CA ILE A 154 17.25 14.43 28.93
C ILE A 154 17.76 13.26 28.10
N ASP A 155 18.65 12.43 28.66
CA ASP A 155 19.18 11.25 27.97
C ASP A 155 18.10 10.21 27.64
N LYS A 156 17.08 10.07 28.51
CA LYS A 156 15.90 9.25 28.23
C LYS A 156 15.10 9.84 27.06
N ILE A 157 14.85 11.16 27.05
CA ILE A 157 14.18 11.82 25.92
C ILE A 157 14.96 11.63 24.61
N LYS A 158 16.29 11.77 24.64
CA LYS A 158 17.15 11.50 23.48
C LYS A 158 16.91 10.09 22.94
N ARG A 159 16.81 9.08 23.81
CA ARG A 159 16.50 7.69 23.38
C ARG A 159 15.10 7.55 22.79
N VAL A 160 14.08 8.17 23.40
CA VAL A 160 12.70 8.13 22.90
C VAL A 160 12.61 8.70 21.49
N PHE A 161 13.27 9.82 21.24
CA PHE A 161 13.22 10.56 19.98
C PHE A 161 14.36 10.22 19.01
N LYS A 162 15.25 9.30 19.40
CA LYS A 162 16.45 8.90 18.65
C LYS A 162 17.35 10.08 18.29
N ILE A 163 17.51 11.01 19.22
CA ILE A 163 18.45 12.13 19.11
C ILE A 163 19.87 11.57 19.34
N PRO A 164 20.87 11.98 18.53
CA PRO A 164 22.28 11.63 18.77
C PRO A 164 22.74 11.94 20.20
N LYS A 165 23.64 11.12 20.74
CA LYS A 165 24.07 11.26 22.15
C LYS A 165 24.86 12.54 22.38
N ASP A 166 25.68 12.89 21.42
CA ASP A 166 26.56 14.08 21.35
C ASP A 166 25.80 15.40 21.15
N GLU A 167 24.52 15.35 20.77
CA GLU A 167 23.70 16.55 20.64
C GLU A 167 23.57 17.29 21.99
N THR A 168 23.91 18.58 22.03
CA THR A 168 23.93 19.35 23.28
C THR A 168 22.55 19.92 23.60
N ILE A 169 21.82 19.24 24.49
CA ILE A 169 20.47 19.60 24.95
C ILE A 169 20.48 19.78 26.46
N SER A 170 19.88 20.88 26.94
CA SER A 170 19.70 21.23 28.34
C SER A 170 18.22 21.19 28.73
N LEU A 171 17.95 21.20 30.04
CA LEU A 171 16.58 21.27 30.57
C LEU A 171 15.81 22.48 30.03
N ASN A 172 16.50 23.60 29.83
CA ASN A 172 15.88 24.84 29.38
C ASN A 172 15.56 24.84 27.88
N ASN A 173 16.32 24.10 27.07
CA ASN A 173 16.16 24.12 25.61
C ASN A 173 15.45 22.88 25.04
N ILE A 174 15.23 21.81 25.82
CA ILE A 174 14.67 20.55 25.32
C ILE A 174 13.31 20.73 24.63
N LYS A 175 12.42 21.57 25.18
CA LYS A 175 11.12 21.84 24.56
C LYS A 175 11.29 22.57 23.23
N ASN A 176 12.21 23.54 23.14
CA ASN A 176 12.50 24.25 21.90
C ASN A 176 13.12 23.31 20.85
N TYR A 177 14.01 22.41 21.28
CA TYR A 177 14.59 21.39 20.41
C TYR A 177 13.51 20.47 19.82
N ILE A 178 12.59 19.97 20.65
CA ILE A 178 11.48 19.11 20.21
C ILE A 178 10.54 19.87 19.27
N ARG A 179 10.23 21.13 19.58
CA ARG A 179 9.44 22.01 18.71
C ARG A 179 10.06 22.08 17.31
N GLN A 180 11.31 22.52 17.21
CA GLN A 180 11.97 22.76 15.93
C GLN A 180 12.19 21.48 15.13
N ASN A 181 12.70 20.41 15.75
CA ASN A 181 13.14 19.22 15.02
C ASN A 181 12.04 18.19 14.79
N TYR A 182 10.99 18.17 15.63
CA TYR A 182 9.96 17.12 15.57
C TYR A 182 8.57 17.64 15.24
N VAL A 183 8.17 18.78 15.82
CA VAL A 183 6.85 19.37 15.54
C VAL A 183 6.89 20.12 14.21
N ASP A 184 7.77 21.09 14.08
CA ASP A 184 7.90 21.96 12.91
C ASP A 184 8.54 21.20 11.72
N GLY A 185 9.40 20.22 12.03
CA GLY A 185 9.94 19.26 11.07
C GLY A 185 8.95 18.16 10.64
N PHE A 186 7.71 18.14 11.15
CA PHE A 186 6.68 17.14 10.84
C PHE A 186 7.15 15.69 10.99
N ALA A 187 7.82 15.36 12.09
CA ALA A 187 8.39 14.03 12.32
C ALA A 187 7.29 12.96 12.59
N LYS A 188 6.59 12.54 11.52
CA LYS A 188 5.41 11.64 11.56
C LYS A 188 5.71 10.28 12.19
N GLY A 189 6.97 9.87 12.16
CA GLY A 189 7.46 8.66 12.82
C GLY A 189 7.36 8.70 14.34
N PHE A 190 7.23 9.90 14.94
CA PHE A 190 7.21 10.13 16.38
C PHE A 190 5.95 10.81 16.87
N LEU A 191 5.55 11.90 16.22
CA LEU A 191 4.43 12.73 16.65
C LEU A 191 3.33 12.73 15.59
N SER A 192 2.12 13.09 16.02
CA SER A 192 0.92 13.11 15.20
C SER A 192 0.05 14.30 15.56
N PRO A 193 -0.73 14.83 14.60
CA PRO A 193 -1.74 15.83 14.88
C PRO A 193 -3.00 15.17 15.45
N GLY A 194 -3.77 15.94 16.20
CA GLY A 194 -5.04 15.50 16.76
C GLY A 194 -6.17 15.49 15.73
N ALA A 195 -6.05 16.23 14.62
CA ALA A 195 -6.87 16.06 13.43
C ALA A 195 -5.98 15.98 12.19
N MET A 196 -6.20 14.97 11.35
CA MET A 196 -5.42 14.79 10.12
C MET A 196 -5.93 15.74 9.03
N SER A 197 -5.01 16.28 8.22
CA SER A 197 -5.42 17.10 7.08
C SER A 197 -6.21 16.27 6.06
N ASN A 198 -7.25 16.90 5.52
CA ASN A 198 -8.11 16.41 4.43
C ASN A 198 -8.45 17.56 3.47
N SER A 199 -7.47 18.44 3.24
CA SER A 199 -7.59 19.50 2.24
C SER A 199 -7.47 18.90 0.84
N PRO A 200 -8.19 19.43 -0.18
CA PRO A 200 -9.07 20.58 -0.14
C PRO A 200 -10.55 20.25 0.16
N ASP A 201 -10.85 18.98 0.43
CA ASP A 201 -12.23 18.47 0.44
C ASP A 201 -13.04 19.00 1.64
N ARG A 202 -12.39 19.20 2.80
CA ARG A 202 -12.99 19.78 4.01
C ARG A 202 -12.68 21.27 4.13
N PHE A 203 -13.65 22.05 4.61
CA PHE A 203 -13.60 23.52 4.59
C PHE A 203 -12.36 24.08 5.31
N ASP A 204 -12.11 23.64 6.54
CA ASP A 204 -10.94 24.04 7.33
C ASP A 204 -9.65 23.29 6.96
N GLY A 205 -9.77 22.28 6.09
CA GLY A 205 -8.66 21.43 5.68
C GLY A 205 -8.40 20.21 6.56
N TYR A 206 -9.27 19.87 7.52
CA TYR A 206 -9.05 18.77 8.48
C TYR A 206 -10.23 17.79 8.54
N HIS A 207 -9.91 16.51 8.75
CA HIS A 207 -10.90 15.48 9.05
C HIS A 207 -11.81 15.90 10.21
N SER A 208 -13.12 15.89 9.99
CA SER A 208 -14.10 16.27 11.04
C SER A 208 -14.05 15.35 12.26
N ASP A 209 -13.70 14.08 12.05
CA ASP A 209 -13.42 13.18 13.16
C ASP A 209 -11.99 13.40 13.64
N GLY A 210 -11.85 13.93 14.85
CA GLY A 210 -10.58 13.98 15.54
C GLY A 210 -10.01 12.58 15.79
N ALA A 211 -8.69 12.46 15.84
CA ALA A 211 -7.99 11.20 16.02
C ALA A 211 -8.39 10.44 17.31
N CYS A 212 -8.95 11.17 18.30
CA CYS A 212 -9.55 10.59 19.50
C CYS A 212 -10.72 9.63 19.22
N CYS A 213 -11.53 9.87 18.19
CA CYS A 213 -12.71 9.06 17.85
C CYS A 213 -12.61 8.43 16.47
N ARG A 214 -11.70 8.90 15.62
CA ARG A 214 -11.58 8.48 14.22
C ARG A 214 -11.46 6.97 14.04
N HIS A 215 -10.76 6.28 14.94
CA HIS A 215 -10.59 4.83 14.85
C HIS A 215 -11.90 4.04 15.03
N GLU A 216 -12.89 4.64 15.71
CA GLU A 216 -14.22 4.04 15.93
C GLU A 216 -15.23 4.54 14.89
N SER A 217 -15.13 5.82 14.51
CA SER A 217 -16.08 6.51 13.64
C SER A 217 -15.74 6.41 12.16
N ASP A 218 -14.47 6.50 11.77
CA ASP A 218 -13.98 6.33 10.39
C ASP A 218 -13.90 4.84 10.08
N LYS A 219 -15.08 4.21 9.99
CA LYS A 219 -15.29 2.93 9.33
C LYS A 219 -15.10 3.12 7.83
N GLY A 220 -13.88 3.49 7.41
CA GLY A 220 -13.36 3.06 6.13
C GLY A 220 -13.52 1.53 5.99
N PRO A 221 -13.23 0.92 4.84
CA PRO A 221 -13.37 -0.53 4.71
C PRO A 221 -12.77 -1.19 5.96
N HIS A 222 -13.61 -1.89 6.75
CA HIS A 222 -13.22 -2.54 8.00
C HIS A 222 -11.84 -3.19 7.83
N LYS A 223 -11.05 -3.35 8.89
CA LYS A 223 -9.74 -4.02 8.79
C LYS A 223 -9.81 -5.33 7.98
N ASP A 224 -10.95 -6.04 8.07
CA ASP A 224 -11.30 -7.23 7.30
C ASP A 224 -11.59 -6.97 5.80
N ASN A 225 -12.14 -5.81 5.44
CA ASN A 225 -12.23 -5.33 4.07
C ASN A 225 -10.88 -4.82 3.53
N LEU A 226 -10.05 -4.15 4.35
CA LEU A 226 -8.66 -3.80 3.98
C LEU A 226 -7.83 -5.06 3.67
N GLN A 227 -8.04 -6.14 4.41
CA GLN A 227 -7.46 -7.46 4.12
C GLN A 227 -7.89 -8.04 2.76
N ARG A 228 -9.08 -7.69 2.24
CA ARG A 228 -9.53 -8.11 0.89
C ARG A 228 -8.80 -7.38 -0.25
N TYR A 229 -8.06 -6.32 0.05
CA TYR A 229 -7.20 -5.59 -0.90
C TYR A 229 -5.75 -6.07 -0.90
N GLY A 230 -5.43 -7.15 -0.17
CA GLY A 230 -4.09 -7.73 -0.12
C GLY A 230 -3.72 -8.47 -1.41
N GLN A 231 -3.74 -7.75 -2.53
CA GLN A 231 -3.24 -8.21 -3.81
C GLN A 231 -1.72 -8.33 -3.73
N ASP A 232 -1.19 -9.44 -4.20
CA ASP A 232 0.25 -9.59 -4.29
C ASP A 232 0.80 -8.84 -5.49
N ARG A 233 1.22 -7.59 -5.28
CA ARG A 233 1.78 -6.74 -6.34
C ARG A 233 2.98 -7.38 -7.07
N ARG A 234 3.64 -8.38 -6.45
CA ARG A 234 4.78 -9.10 -7.04
C ARG A 234 4.39 -9.79 -8.34
N VAL A 235 3.12 -10.13 -8.52
CA VAL A 235 2.60 -10.67 -9.80
C VAL A 235 2.90 -9.70 -10.94
N TYR A 236 2.55 -8.43 -10.74
CA TYR A 236 2.64 -7.42 -11.78
C TYR A 236 4.09 -6.94 -11.92
N GLU A 237 4.79 -6.80 -10.80
CA GLU A 237 6.20 -6.37 -10.75
C GLU A 237 7.14 -7.39 -11.42
N ASN A 238 6.83 -8.69 -11.34
CA ASN A 238 7.65 -9.77 -11.90
C ASN A 238 7.03 -10.41 -13.14
N TRP A 239 5.95 -9.82 -13.69
CA TRP A 239 5.32 -10.28 -14.93
C TRP A 239 4.88 -11.74 -14.91
N ALA A 240 4.42 -12.21 -13.75
CA ALA A 240 4.11 -13.61 -13.52
C ALA A 240 2.76 -14.04 -14.10
N ASP A 241 2.71 -15.27 -14.59
CA ASP A 241 1.49 -15.96 -15.02
C ASP A 241 0.65 -16.45 -13.83
N GLY A 242 -0.49 -17.06 -14.15
CA GLY A 242 -1.43 -17.64 -13.20
C GLY A 242 -2.62 -16.73 -12.90
N ASP A 243 -3.69 -17.33 -12.40
CA ASP A 243 -4.88 -16.62 -11.96
C ASP A 243 -4.61 -15.90 -10.62
N TRP A 244 -3.97 -14.75 -10.74
CA TRP A 244 -3.55 -13.94 -9.60
C TRP A 244 -4.74 -13.53 -8.73
N LYS A 245 -5.93 -13.39 -9.33
CA LYS A 245 -7.12 -13.00 -8.61
C LYS A 245 -7.62 -14.15 -7.74
N MET A 246 -7.63 -15.36 -8.27
CA MET A 246 -7.98 -16.57 -7.52
C MET A 246 -6.98 -16.83 -6.39
N ALA A 247 -5.68 -16.68 -6.66
CA ALA A 247 -4.61 -16.85 -5.69
C ALA A 247 -4.69 -15.81 -4.54
N ASP A 248 -4.89 -14.53 -4.85
CA ASP A 248 -5.11 -13.47 -3.85
C ASP A 248 -6.35 -13.73 -2.97
N ARG A 249 -7.40 -14.30 -3.58
CA ARG A 249 -8.60 -14.70 -2.84
C ARG A 249 -8.29 -15.84 -1.89
N LEU A 250 -7.58 -16.88 -2.30
CA LEU A 250 -7.20 -17.96 -1.42
C LEU A 250 -6.29 -17.48 -0.27
N MET A 251 -5.30 -16.63 -0.55
CA MET A 251 -4.47 -16.00 0.48
C MET A 251 -5.32 -15.21 1.50
N SER A 252 -6.41 -14.61 1.06
CA SER A 252 -7.34 -13.92 1.96
C SER A 252 -8.09 -14.89 2.87
N TYR A 253 -8.33 -16.14 2.46
CA TYR A 253 -8.93 -17.17 3.31
C TYR A 253 -7.95 -17.63 4.40
N PHE A 254 -6.68 -17.89 4.08
CA PHE A 254 -5.66 -18.18 5.09
C PHE A 254 -5.57 -17.07 6.15
N ARG A 255 -5.48 -15.80 5.70
CA ARG A 255 -5.37 -14.65 6.60
C ARG A 255 -6.53 -14.51 7.58
N LYS A 256 -7.76 -14.82 7.14
CA LYS A 256 -8.96 -14.81 8.02
C LYS A 256 -8.85 -15.84 9.16
N HIS A 257 -8.14 -16.93 8.94
CA HIS A 257 -7.89 -17.98 9.94
C HIS A 257 -6.59 -17.76 10.71
N GLY A 258 -5.93 -16.60 10.56
CA GLY A 258 -4.67 -16.30 11.24
C GLY A 258 -3.43 -17.01 10.67
N VAL A 259 -3.59 -17.78 9.59
CA VAL A 259 -2.52 -18.54 8.93
C VAL A 259 -1.85 -17.68 7.86
N SER A 260 -0.54 -17.84 7.70
CA SER A 260 0.20 -17.22 6.61
C SER A 260 0.24 -18.16 5.41
N ALA A 261 -0.20 -17.68 4.26
CA ALA A 261 -0.06 -18.39 2.99
C ALA A 261 1.35 -18.15 2.44
N ASP A 262 2.15 -19.21 2.33
CA ASP A 262 3.47 -19.19 1.70
C ASP A 262 3.42 -19.75 0.27
N HIS A 263 4.16 -19.12 -0.63
CA HIS A 263 4.18 -19.48 -2.04
C HIS A 263 5.00 -20.76 -2.26
N ILE A 264 4.36 -21.79 -2.83
CA ILE A 264 5.06 -22.98 -3.34
C ILE A 264 5.58 -22.63 -4.73
N GLY A 265 6.88 -22.32 -4.82
CA GLY A 265 7.44 -21.59 -5.97
C GLY A 265 7.17 -20.09 -5.84
N PRO A 266 8.09 -19.31 -5.24
CA PRO A 266 7.90 -17.88 -5.06
C PRO A 266 7.86 -17.12 -6.39
N ILE A 267 6.92 -16.16 -6.51
CA ILE A 267 6.76 -15.28 -7.70
C ILE A 267 8.07 -14.58 -8.08
N SER A 268 8.85 -14.16 -7.08
CA SER A 268 10.15 -13.50 -7.27
C SER A 268 11.24 -14.40 -7.86
N LEU A 269 10.95 -15.69 -8.08
CA LEU A 269 11.81 -16.62 -8.80
C LEU A 269 11.25 -16.96 -10.19
N GLY A 270 10.15 -16.35 -10.63
CA GLY A 270 9.54 -16.58 -11.95
C GLY A 270 8.45 -17.66 -11.97
N PHE A 271 7.95 -18.09 -10.80
CA PHE A 271 6.81 -19.00 -10.70
C PHE A 271 5.46 -18.26 -10.86
N CYS A 272 4.43 -19.00 -11.28
CA CYS A 272 3.08 -18.49 -11.41
C CYS A 272 2.49 -18.09 -10.04
N HIS A 273 1.61 -17.07 -10.00
CA HIS A 273 0.77 -16.82 -8.83
C HIS A 273 -0.49 -17.68 -8.90
N ARG A 274 -0.36 -18.87 -8.35
CA ARG A 274 -1.35 -19.94 -8.40
C ARG A 274 -2.11 -20.07 -7.08
N PRO A 275 -3.37 -20.54 -7.08
CA PRO A 275 -4.19 -20.72 -5.88
C PRO A 275 -3.81 -21.99 -5.11
N LYS A 276 -2.52 -22.12 -4.74
CA LYS A 276 -1.99 -23.20 -3.90
C LYS A 276 -0.83 -22.67 -3.06
N PHE A 277 -0.89 -22.87 -1.75
CA PHE A 277 0.04 -22.29 -0.79
C PHE A 277 0.37 -23.30 0.31
N HIS A 278 1.56 -23.17 0.91
CA HIS A 278 1.86 -23.83 2.16
C HIS A 278 1.31 -23.02 3.34
N PRO A 279 0.52 -23.63 4.24
CA PRO A 279 0.14 -23.02 5.50
C PRO A 279 1.35 -22.93 6.41
N LEU A 280 1.79 -21.72 6.73
CA LEU A 280 2.87 -21.46 7.68
C LEU A 280 2.43 -20.45 8.74
N THR A 281 3.16 -20.42 9.86
CA THR A 281 3.12 -19.26 10.75
C THR A 281 3.77 -18.05 10.08
N ARG A 282 3.50 -16.84 10.59
CA ARG A 282 4.16 -15.62 10.08
C ARG A 282 5.67 -15.63 10.30
N ALA A 283 6.14 -16.25 11.38
CA ALA A 283 7.56 -16.34 11.69
C ALA A 283 8.27 -17.27 10.71
N GLU A 284 7.71 -18.45 10.45
CA GLU A 284 8.24 -19.41 9.48
C GLU A 284 8.26 -18.84 8.06
N ASN A 285 7.15 -18.23 7.61
CA ASN A 285 7.10 -17.60 6.29
C ASN A 285 8.15 -16.48 6.15
N SER A 286 8.30 -15.64 7.19
CA SER A 286 9.34 -14.60 7.19
C SER A 286 10.76 -15.18 7.18
N ALA A 287 11.00 -16.32 7.81
CA ALA A 287 12.30 -16.98 7.86
C ALA A 287 12.64 -17.66 6.52
N LYS A 288 11.65 -18.29 5.87
CA LYS A 288 11.79 -18.93 4.56
C LYS A 288 12.04 -17.91 3.44
N ASN A 289 11.35 -16.77 3.48
CA ASN A 289 11.46 -15.70 2.50
C ASN A 289 11.16 -16.22 1.07
N ASN A 290 12.05 -16.04 0.10
CA ASN A 290 11.86 -16.44 -1.29
C ASN A 290 12.61 -17.72 -1.66
N ARG A 291 12.95 -18.57 -0.68
CA ARG A 291 13.75 -19.78 -0.88
C ARG A 291 12.85 -21.01 -1.00
N MET A 292 13.15 -21.87 -1.96
CA MET A 292 12.49 -23.18 -2.07
C MET A 292 13.26 -24.24 -1.27
N SER A 293 12.52 -25.13 -0.63
CA SER A 293 13.00 -26.41 -0.11
C SER A 293 12.86 -27.52 -1.16
N LEU A 294 13.48 -28.67 -0.92
CA LEU A 294 13.29 -29.89 -1.72
C LEU A 294 11.81 -30.30 -1.74
N SER A 295 11.10 -30.15 -0.61
CA SER A 295 9.66 -30.42 -0.54
C SER A 295 8.86 -29.49 -1.46
N ASP A 296 9.22 -28.21 -1.57
CA ASP A 296 8.54 -27.30 -2.49
C ASP A 296 8.77 -27.74 -3.95
N VAL A 297 10.00 -28.12 -4.30
CA VAL A 297 10.35 -28.61 -5.65
C VAL A 297 9.58 -29.89 -6.00
N GLN A 298 9.45 -30.83 -5.05
CA GLN A 298 8.67 -32.06 -5.26
C GLN A 298 7.18 -31.76 -5.52
N VAL A 299 6.59 -30.82 -4.77
CA VAL A 299 5.20 -30.39 -5.00
C VAL A 299 5.06 -29.75 -6.38
N LEU A 300 6.01 -28.88 -6.77
CA LEU A 300 6.01 -28.24 -8.09
C LEU A 300 6.13 -29.25 -9.24
N LEU A 301 6.96 -30.28 -9.07
CA LEU A 301 7.11 -31.37 -10.06
C LEU A 301 5.86 -32.23 -10.20
N GLU A 302 5.13 -32.46 -9.10
CA GLU A 302 3.85 -33.19 -9.19
C GLU A 302 2.79 -32.34 -9.88
N ASP A 303 2.70 -31.08 -9.49
CA ASP A 303 1.70 -30.16 -10.01
C ASP A 303 1.92 -29.87 -11.51
N GLU A 304 3.18 -29.76 -11.97
CA GLU A 304 3.46 -29.46 -13.38
C GLU A 304 2.91 -30.49 -14.37
N LYS A 305 2.58 -31.70 -13.90
CA LYS A 305 1.95 -32.74 -14.71
C LYS A 305 0.54 -32.36 -15.14
N THR A 306 -0.11 -31.46 -14.41
CA THR A 306 -1.52 -31.09 -14.61
C THR A 306 -1.76 -29.61 -14.79
N GLU A 307 -0.85 -28.75 -14.33
CA GLU A 307 -0.99 -27.30 -14.41
C GLU A 307 0.34 -26.58 -14.68
N GLN A 308 0.27 -25.32 -15.11
CA GLN A 308 1.46 -24.51 -15.28
C GLN A 308 1.96 -23.97 -13.93
N VAL A 309 3.15 -24.39 -13.51
CA VAL A 309 3.75 -23.94 -12.24
C VAL A 309 4.74 -22.78 -12.40
N VAL A 310 5.37 -22.65 -13.56
CA VAL A 310 6.36 -21.60 -13.87
C VAL A 310 5.82 -20.68 -14.96
N SER A 311 6.02 -19.37 -14.83
CA SER A 311 5.67 -18.41 -15.88
C SER A 311 6.46 -18.71 -17.15
N TRP A 312 5.86 -18.46 -18.32
CA TRP A 312 6.44 -18.85 -19.62
C TRP A 312 7.89 -18.35 -19.79
N HIS A 313 8.16 -17.12 -19.35
CA HIS A 313 9.47 -16.45 -19.46
C HIS A 313 10.57 -17.06 -18.58
N SER A 314 10.24 -17.97 -17.66
CA SER A 314 11.21 -18.65 -16.79
C SER A 314 11.10 -20.17 -16.86
N LYS A 315 10.27 -20.70 -17.76
CA LYS A 315 10.06 -22.14 -17.91
C LYS A 315 11.34 -22.88 -18.31
N GLN A 316 12.16 -22.32 -19.21
CA GLN A 316 13.35 -23.01 -19.72
C GLN A 316 14.41 -23.27 -18.63
N ILE A 317 14.69 -22.29 -17.76
CA ILE A 317 15.64 -22.48 -16.66
C ILE A 317 15.13 -23.54 -15.65
N TRP A 318 13.83 -23.58 -15.41
CA TRP A 318 13.20 -24.61 -14.58
C TRP A 318 13.36 -25.99 -15.22
N ASP A 319 13.00 -26.14 -16.50
CA ASP A 319 13.06 -27.42 -17.20
C ASP A 319 14.49 -27.99 -17.27
N LEU A 320 15.50 -27.13 -17.42
CA LEU A 320 16.92 -27.52 -17.43
C LEU A 320 17.41 -28.06 -16.08
N LEU A 321 16.86 -27.59 -14.96
CA LEU A 321 17.46 -27.77 -13.63
C LEU A 321 16.59 -28.56 -12.65
N LYS A 322 15.27 -28.59 -12.81
CA LYS A 322 14.32 -29.20 -11.85
C LYS A 322 14.66 -30.64 -11.47
N ASN A 323 15.06 -31.45 -12.45
CA ASN A 323 15.39 -32.87 -12.26
C ASN A 323 16.79 -33.11 -11.65
N LYS A 324 17.58 -32.05 -11.47
CA LYS A 324 18.90 -32.12 -10.83
C LYS A 324 18.84 -31.91 -9.32
N VAL A 325 17.70 -31.46 -8.78
CA VAL A 325 17.51 -31.19 -7.36
C VAL A 325 17.34 -32.49 -6.59
N LYS A 326 18.26 -32.78 -5.65
CA LYS A 326 18.19 -33.97 -4.79
C LYS A 326 18.15 -33.63 -3.30
N THR A 327 18.55 -32.41 -2.94
CA THR A 327 18.67 -31.93 -1.55
C THR A 327 18.12 -30.52 -1.40
N ASP A 328 17.91 -30.06 -0.15
CA ASP A 328 17.57 -28.65 0.13
C ASP A 328 18.66 -27.68 -0.35
N ALA A 329 19.93 -28.08 -0.30
CA ALA A 329 21.02 -27.27 -0.84
C ALA A 329 20.89 -27.06 -2.36
N ASP A 330 20.49 -28.09 -3.09
CA ASP A 330 20.21 -27.98 -4.52
C ASP A 330 18.98 -27.09 -4.78
N ALA A 331 17.95 -27.18 -3.94
CA ALA A 331 16.75 -26.35 -4.05
C ALA A 331 17.05 -24.86 -3.80
N LEU A 332 17.93 -24.56 -2.84
CA LEU A 332 18.46 -23.21 -2.62
C LEU A 332 19.25 -22.70 -3.83
N ARG A 333 20.15 -23.53 -4.37
CA ARG A 333 20.92 -23.20 -5.57
C ARG A 333 20.01 -22.93 -6.76
N LEU A 334 18.99 -23.76 -6.96
CA LEU A 334 17.97 -23.55 -7.99
C LEU A 334 17.23 -22.23 -7.75
N SER A 335 16.89 -21.91 -6.51
CA SER A 335 16.21 -20.66 -6.17
C SER A 335 17.03 -19.44 -6.60
N ASP A 336 18.33 -19.45 -6.35
CA ASP A 336 19.22 -18.34 -6.73
C ASP A 336 19.35 -18.20 -8.26
N LEU A 337 19.43 -19.32 -8.99
CA LEU A 337 19.52 -19.30 -10.45
C LEU A 337 18.21 -18.85 -11.11
N MET A 338 17.07 -19.33 -10.61
CA MET A 338 15.74 -18.88 -11.05
C MET A 338 15.57 -17.38 -10.82
N ARG A 339 16.03 -16.86 -9.67
CA ARG A 339 16.03 -15.42 -9.39
C ARG A 339 16.89 -14.63 -10.36
N LYS A 340 18.11 -15.10 -10.63
CA LYS A 340 19.03 -14.47 -11.57
C LYS A 340 18.45 -14.48 -12.99
N ASN A 341 17.81 -15.58 -13.40
CA ASN A 341 17.10 -15.68 -14.66
C ASN A 341 15.94 -14.67 -14.76
N LEU A 342 15.10 -14.56 -13.73
CA LEU A 342 14.03 -13.56 -13.70
C LEU A 342 14.58 -12.13 -13.81
N HIS A 343 15.72 -11.84 -13.19
CA HIS A 343 16.37 -10.55 -13.37
C HIS A 343 16.76 -10.30 -14.83
N TYR A 344 17.24 -11.32 -15.54
CA TYR A 344 17.53 -11.20 -16.97
C TYR A 344 16.28 -10.95 -17.81
N VAL A 345 15.21 -11.68 -17.56
CA VAL A 345 13.90 -11.47 -18.19
C VAL A 345 13.43 -10.02 -18.02
N LEU A 346 13.46 -9.50 -16.80
CA LEU A 346 12.99 -8.14 -16.51
C LEU A 346 13.87 -7.05 -17.13
N ILE A 347 15.16 -7.33 -17.33
CA ILE A 347 16.06 -6.44 -18.07
C ILE A 347 15.67 -6.43 -19.55
N VAL A 348 15.47 -7.59 -20.17
CA VAL A 348 15.01 -7.67 -21.58
C VAL A 348 13.68 -6.93 -21.75
N PHE A 349 12.70 -7.16 -20.87
CA PHE A 349 11.44 -6.41 -20.91
C PHE A 349 11.63 -4.90 -20.76
N SER A 350 12.54 -4.47 -19.86
CA SER A 350 12.86 -3.06 -19.73
C SER A 350 13.46 -2.47 -21.02
N MET A 351 14.31 -3.21 -21.73
CA MET A 351 14.90 -2.76 -22.99
C MET A 351 13.86 -2.66 -24.11
N ILE A 352 12.92 -3.61 -24.17
CA ILE A 352 11.80 -3.59 -25.10
C ILE A 352 10.90 -2.36 -24.84
N ASP A 353 10.53 -2.08 -23.58
CA ASP A 353 9.74 -0.89 -23.22
C ASP A 353 10.47 0.42 -23.53
N GLU A 354 11.79 0.47 -23.30
CA GLU A 354 12.63 1.63 -23.58
C GLU A 354 12.72 1.96 -25.08
N LYS A 355 12.71 0.94 -25.94
CA LYS A 355 12.67 1.10 -27.39
C LYS A 355 11.28 1.44 -27.95
N GLY A 356 10.27 1.59 -27.08
CA GLY A 356 8.93 2.03 -27.47
C GLY A 356 7.96 0.89 -27.78
N PHE A 357 8.36 -0.38 -27.61
CA PHE A 357 7.51 -1.54 -27.93
C PHE A 357 6.62 -1.97 -26.76
N ARG A 358 6.01 -1.00 -26.08
CA ARG A 358 5.13 -1.25 -24.91
C ARG A 358 3.91 -2.10 -25.26
N GLU A 359 3.33 -1.90 -26.44
CA GLU A 359 2.13 -2.61 -26.87
C GLU A 359 2.38 -4.11 -27.05
N PHE A 360 3.55 -4.47 -27.58
CA PHE A 360 4.00 -5.86 -27.65
C PHE A 360 4.05 -6.51 -26.26
N LEU A 361 4.64 -5.84 -25.26
CA LEU A 361 4.71 -6.36 -23.89
C LEU A 361 3.34 -6.48 -23.22
N THR A 362 2.41 -5.58 -23.51
CA THR A 362 1.08 -5.55 -22.86
C THR A 362 0.31 -6.86 -23.09
N LYS A 363 0.63 -7.60 -24.16
CA LYS A 363 0.03 -8.90 -24.51
C LYS A 363 0.40 -10.03 -23.55
N PHE A 364 1.48 -9.86 -22.78
CA PHE A 364 1.93 -10.83 -21.77
C PHE A 364 1.36 -10.56 -20.37
N LEU A 365 0.56 -9.50 -20.23
CA LEU A 365 -0.14 -9.21 -18.98
C LEU A 365 -1.48 -9.95 -18.95
N ASN A 366 -1.92 -10.33 -17.76
CA ASN A 366 -3.21 -11.00 -17.54
C ASN A 366 -4.18 -10.14 -16.72
N PRO A 367 -4.49 -8.89 -17.13
CA PRO A 367 -5.33 -7.98 -16.34
C PRO A 367 -6.79 -8.47 -16.24
N ASP A 368 -7.22 -9.33 -17.16
CA ASP A 368 -8.61 -9.80 -17.27
C ASP A 368 -9.08 -10.62 -16.08
N TYR A 369 -8.16 -11.23 -15.32
CA TYR A 369 -8.51 -11.87 -14.04
C TYR A 369 -9.15 -10.88 -13.06
N SER A 370 -8.98 -9.56 -13.23
CA SER A 370 -9.68 -8.52 -12.47
C SER A 370 -11.20 -8.61 -12.58
N TYR A 371 -11.72 -9.12 -13.70
CA TYR A 371 -13.15 -9.32 -13.93
C TYR A 371 -13.72 -10.55 -13.24
N PHE A 372 -12.92 -11.28 -12.46
CA PHE A 372 -13.38 -12.47 -11.74
C PHE A 372 -13.28 -12.28 -10.23
N ASP A 373 -14.07 -13.06 -9.52
CA ASP A 373 -14.10 -13.13 -8.07
C ASP A 373 -14.32 -14.59 -7.68
N TYR A 374 -13.69 -15.04 -6.60
CA TYR A 374 -13.62 -16.45 -6.27
C TYR A 374 -14.07 -16.72 -4.84
N LYS A 375 -14.79 -17.82 -4.65
CA LYS A 375 -15.16 -18.38 -3.34
C LYS A 375 -14.65 -19.82 -3.26
N PHE A 376 -14.02 -20.16 -2.14
CA PHE A 376 -13.50 -21.49 -1.85
C PHE A 376 -14.43 -22.18 -0.86
N GLU A 377 -15.03 -23.30 -1.26
CA GLU A 377 -15.88 -24.12 -0.41
C GLU A 377 -15.09 -25.30 0.14
N GLY A 378 -15.38 -25.68 1.38
CA GLY A 378 -14.63 -26.70 2.11
C GLY A 378 -13.15 -26.35 2.30
N PHE A 379 -12.81 -25.06 2.39
CA PHE A 379 -11.43 -24.63 2.62
C PHE A 379 -10.96 -25.03 4.02
N ASP A 380 -9.84 -25.73 4.07
CA ASP A 380 -9.14 -26.12 5.27
C ASP A 380 -7.88 -25.25 5.44
N PRO A 381 -7.80 -24.39 6.49
CA PRO A 381 -6.66 -23.52 6.72
C PRO A 381 -5.38 -24.24 7.14
N GLU A 382 -5.45 -25.48 7.64
CA GLU A 382 -4.29 -26.25 8.09
C GLU A 382 -3.58 -26.98 6.95
N THR A 383 -4.32 -27.33 5.90
CA THR A 383 -3.76 -28.03 4.72
C THR A 383 -3.72 -27.15 3.47
N GLY A 384 -4.48 -26.05 3.45
CA GLY A 384 -4.65 -25.19 2.28
C GLY A 384 -5.56 -25.77 1.19
N LYS A 385 -6.13 -26.96 1.41
CA LYS A 385 -7.00 -27.64 0.45
C LYS A 385 -8.42 -27.08 0.50
N TYR A 386 -9.14 -27.26 -0.59
CA TYR A 386 -10.55 -26.90 -0.73
C TYR A 386 -11.24 -27.92 -1.63
N SER A 387 -12.54 -28.12 -1.44
CA SER A 387 -13.31 -29.10 -2.23
C SER A 387 -13.80 -28.52 -3.55
N LYS A 388 -14.10 -27.22 -3.58
CA LYS A 388 -14.66 -26.56 -4.76
C LYS A 388 -14.33 -25.08 -4.81
N VAL A 389 -14.19 -24.55 -6.02
CA VAL A 389 -14.05 -23.12 -6.29
C VAL A 389 -15.22 -22.65 -7.13
N ILE A 390 -15.86 -21.56 -6.69
CA ILE A 390 -16.93 -20.89 -7.42
C ILE A 390 -16.38 -19.58 -7.96
N SER A 391 -16.39 -19.44 -9.28
CA SER A 391 -16.04 -18.20 -9.98
C SER A 391 -17.30 -17.36 -10.21
N LYS A 392 -17.17 -16.04 -10.06
CA LYS A 392 -18.20 -15.06 -10.36
C LYS A 392 -17.60 -13.92 -11.16
N ARG A 393 -18.12 -13.71 -12.38
CA ARG A 393 -17.77 -12.55 -13.18
C ARG A 393 -18.26 -11.26 -12.52
N ARG A 394 -17.42 -10.24 -12.57
CA ARG A 394 -17.64 -8.89 -12.07
C ARG A 394 -17.38 -7.91 -13.20
N THR A 395 -18.20 -6.89 -13.28
CA THR A 395 -18.02 -5.75 -14.19
C THR A 395 -18.24 -4.47 -13.40
N GLY A 396 -17.59 -3.38 -13.80
CA GLY A 396 -17.73 -2.09 -13.14
C GLY A 396 -16.42 -1.30 -13.05
N GLN A 397 -16.53 -0.05 -12.57
CA GLN A 397 -15.41 0.89 -12.54
C GLN A 397 -14.24 0.40 -11.65
N ASN A 398 -14.52 -0.36 -10.59
CA ASN A 398 -13.47 -0.89 -9.71
C ASN A 398 -12.56 -1.89 -10.43
N GLN A 399 -13.12 -2.71 -11.32
CA GLN A 399 -12.39 -3.70 -12.11
C GLN A 399 -11.50 -3.00 -13.13
N LEU A 400 -12.02 -1.97 -13.80
CA LEU A 400 -11.25 -1.10 -14.70
C LEU A 400 -10.12 -0.38 -13.96
N ASN A 401 -10.38 0.14 -12.76
CA ASN A 401 -9.34 0.77 -11.94
C ASN A 401 -8.24 -0.21 -11.57
N ASN A 402 -8.58 -1.46 -11.22
CA ASN A 402 -7.60 -2.50 -10.92
C ASN A 402 -6.77 -2.89 -12.15
N ILE A 403 -7.38 -2.96 -13.34
CA ILE A 403 -6.68 -3.22 -14.61
C ILE A 403 -5.69 -2.09 -14.90
N ASN A 404 -6.13 -0.83 -14.80
CA ASN A 404 -5.26 0.32 -15.00
C ASN A 404 -4.12 0.34 -13.97
N HIS A 405 -4.40 -0.04 -12.72
CA HIS A 405 -3.38 -0.15 -11.68
C HIS A 405 -2.38 -1.27 -11.97
N TYR A 406 -2.87 -2.46 -12.36
CA TYR A 406 -2.07 -3.62 -12.77
C TYR A 406 -1.05 -3.20 -13.83
N SER A 407 -1.53 -2.65 -14.95
CA SER A 407 -0.67 -2.29 -16.08
C SER A 407 0.30 -1.17 -15.69
N ARG A 408 -0.18 -0.15 -14.97
CA ARG A 408 0.68 0.95 -14.51
C ARG A 408 1.83 0.45 -13.63
N VAL A 409 1.55 -0.40 -12.64
CA VAL A 409 2.58 -0.93 -11.73
C VAL A 409 3.59 -1.81 -12.48
N ALA A 410 3.13 -2.66 -13.40
CA ALA A 410 4.03 -3.51 -14.20
C ALA A 410 5.07 -2.69 -14.98
N PHE A 411 4.63 -1.62 -15.65
CA PHE A 411 5.53 -0.74 -16.42
C PHE A 411 6.32 0.26 -15.56
N GLU A 412 5.75 0.77 -14.46
CA GLU A 412 6.52 1.54 -13.46
C GLU A 412 7.69 0.70 -12.95
N LYS A 413 7.48 -0.60 -12.72
CA LYS A 413 8.55 -1.47 -12.26
C LYS A 413 9.67 -1.66 -13.28
N LEU A 414 9.36 -1.81 -14.56
CA LEU A 414 10.39 -1.86 -15.61
C LEU A 414 11.22 -0.57 -15.64
N LYS A 415 10.58 0.60 -15.52
CA LYS A 415 11.28 1.88 -15.42
C LYS A 415 12.17 1.98 -14.19
N GLU A 416 11.76 1.44 -13.04
CA GLU A 416 12.63 1.36 -11.86
C GLU A 416 13.84 0.47 -12.13
N TYR A 417 13.66 -0.68 -12.78
CA TYR A 417 14.75 -1.58 -13.17
C TYR A 417 15.79 -0.89 -14.05
N ARG A 418 15.37 0.04 -14.92
CA ARG A 418 16.24 0.92 -15.72
C ARG A 418 17.09 1.90 -14.90
N SER A 419 16.61 2.34 -13.74
CA SER A 419 17.25 3.42 -12.96
C SER A 419 18.36 2.97 -12.01
N ILE A 420 18.50 1.66 -11.78
CA ILE A 420 19.46 1.13 -10.81
C ILE A 420 20.80 0.85 -11.51
N GLU A 421 21.78 1.73 -11.30
CA GLU A 421 23.12 1.66 -11.93
C GLU A 421 23.83 0.31 -11.75
N ASN A 422 23.76 -0.28 -10.54
CA ASN A 422 24.39 -1.58 -10.24
C ASN A 422 23.85 -2.75 -11.09
N ARG A 423 22.65 -2.63 -11.68
CA ARG A 423 22.07 -3.66 -12.55
C ARG A 423 22.50 -3.52 -14.01
N LYS A 424 23.08 -2.39 -14.41
CA LYS A 424 23.56 -2.13 -15.78
C LYS A 424 24.96 -2.69 -16.06
N ILE A 425 25.75 -2.92 -15.01
CA ILE A 425 27.20 -3.14 -15.15
C ILE A 425 27.56 -4.61 -15.45
N ASN A 426 26.64 -5.57 -15.28
CA ASN A 426 26.92 -7.01 -15.44
C ASN A 426 25.71 -7.82 -15.94
N ILE A 427 25.13 -7.46 -17.09
CA ILE A 427 23.87 -8.06 -17.55
C ILE A 427 24.11 -9.50 -18.04
N TRP A 428 24.90 -9.70 -19.10
CA TRP A 428 25.49 -10.98 -19.52
C TRP A 428 26.60 -10.66 -20.52
N LYS A 429 27.78 -11.27 -20.41
CA LYS A 429 28.89 -11.06 -21.35
C LYS A 429 28.88 -12.15 -22.42
N ASN A 430 27.96 -12.03 -23.38
CA ASN A 430 27.78 -13.03 -24.42
C ASN A 430 27.32 -12.38 -25.74
N ASP A 431 28.16 -12.45 -26.77
CA ASP A 431 27.92 -11.82 -28.07
C ASP A 431 26.73 -12.44 -28.81
N THR A 432 26.49 -13.74 -28.64
CA THR A 432 25.32 -14.41 -29.22
C THR A 432 24.03 -13.84 -28.63
N ILE A 433 23.95 -13.64 -27.32
CA ILE A 433 22.77 -13.05 -26.68
C ILE A 433 22.55 -11.61 -27.16
N GLN A 434 23.62 -10.85 -27.37
CA GLN A 434 23.53 -9.50 -27.92
C GLN A 434 22.98 -9.51 -29.36
N ALA A 435 23.48 -10.40 -30.22
CA ALA A 435 22.99 -10.55 -31.58
C ALA A 435 21.51 -10.96 -31.63
N GLU A 436 21.10 -11.91 -30.78
CA GLU A 436 19.69 -12.34 -30.72
C GLU A 436 18.76 -11.26 -30.18
N LEU A 437 19.25 -10.39 -29.30
CA LEU A 437 18.51 -9.22 -28.83
C LEU A 437 18.36 -8.16 -29.93
N GLU A 438 19.38 -7.97 -30.77
CA GLU A 438 19.30 -7.08 -31.94
C GLU A 438 18.32 -7.62 -33.00
N ASN A 439 18.34 -8.94 -33.25
CA ASN A 439 17.36 -9.62 -34.10
C ASN A 439 15.93 -9.41 -33.60
N LEU A 440 15.70 -9.54 -32.29
CA LEU A 440 14.40 -9.26 -31.68
C LEU A 440 13.93 -7.83 -31.99
N PHE A 441 14.82 -6.84 -31.86
CA PHE A 441 14.46 -5.45 -32.15
C PHE A 441 14.23 -5.19 -33.63
N ALA A 442 14.94 -5.86 -34.54
CA ALA A 442 14.67 -5.79 -35.97
C ALA A 442 13.24 -6.26 -36.28
N LEU A 443 12.85 -7.43 -35.77
CA LEU A 443 11.50 -7.99 -35.95
C LEU A 443 10.40 -7.07 -35.38
N LEU A 444 10.64 -6.46 -34.22
CA LEU A 444 9.71 -5.51 -33.61
C LEU A 444 9.58 -4.22 -34.42
N ASN A 445 10.67 -3.71 -35.03
CA ASN A 445 10.62 -2.55 -35.93
C ASN A 445 9.81 -2.85 -37.20
N GLU A 446 9.86 -4.08 -37.68
CA GLU A 446 9.08 -4.57 -38.83
C GLU A 446 7.61 -4.88 -38.46
N ALA A 447 7.22 -4.69 -37.20
CA ALA A 447 5.92 -5.09 -36.66
C ALA A 447 5.59 -6.59 -36.82
N ASN A 448 6.62 -7.43 -36.97
CA ASN A 448 6.48 -8.88 -37.05
C ASN A 448 6.45 -9.51 -35.65
N GLU A 449 5.32 -9.34 -34.96
CA GLU A 449 5.20 -9.73 -33.55
C GLU A 449 5.23 -11.23 -33.30
N VAL A 450 4.80 -12.06 -34.26
CA VAL A 450 4.80 -13.52 -34.13
C VAL A 450 6.24 -14.01 -34.07
N ASP A 451 7.07 -13.62 -35.03
CA ASP A 451 8.47 -14.00 -35.04
C ASP A 451 9.25 -13.32 -33.91
N ALA A 452 8.89 -12.08 -33.54
CA ALA A 452 9.47 -11.43 -32.37
C ALA A 452 9.21 -12.20 -31.07
N LYS A 453 8.02 -12.81 -30.89
CA LYS A 453 7.74 -13.64 -29.73
C LYS A 453 8.57 -14.93 -29.73
N ILE A 454 8.69 -15.60 -30.88
CA ILE A 454 9.54 -16.79 -31.03
C ILE A 454 10.99 -16.43 -30.70
N GLN A 455 11.47 -15.30 -31.21
CA GLN A 455 12.80 -14.80 -30.97
C GLN A 455 13.05 -14.46 -29.49
N LEU A 456 12.06 -13.88 -28.82
CA LEU A 456 12.11 -13.61 -27.39
C LEU A 456 12.20 -14.91 -26.56
N ASP A 457 11.47 -15.95 -26.95
CA ASP A 457 11.55 -17.28 -26.31
C ASP A 457 12.92 -17.94 -26.52
N ASN A 458 13.50 -17.79 -27.71
CA ASN A 458 14.85 -18.27 -28.01
C ASN A 458 15.90 -17.54 -27.16
N LEU A 459 15.78 -16.21 -27.04
CA LEU A 459 16.65 -15.38 -26.22
C LEU A 459 16.62 -15.81 -24.75
N PHE A 460 15.43 -16.06 -24.19
CA PHE A 460 15.31 -16.60 -22.83
C PHE A 460 15.94 -17.98 -22.68
N GLY A 461 15.94 -18.79 -23.75
CA GLY A 461 16.54 -20.12 -23.75
C GLY A 461 18.05 -20.05 -23.65
N LEU A 462 18.66 -19.12 -24.39
CA LEU A 462 20.09 -18.84 -24.32
C LEU A 462 20.51 -18.30 -22.95
N LEU A 463 19.73 -17.38 -22.37
CA LEU A 463 19.98 -16.86 -21.03
C LEU A 463 19.91 -17.95 -19.97
N ALA A 464 18.90 -18.82 -20.04
CA ALA A 464 18.75 -19.95 -19.15
C ALA A 464 19.91 -20.95 -19.28
N ALA A 465 20.30 -21.28 -20.51
CA ALA A 465 21.41 -22.19 -20.79
C ALA A 465 22.76 -21.64 -20.28
N LEU A 466 23.01 -20.33 -20.47
CA LEU A 466 24.19 -19.65 -19.95
C LEU A 466 24.26 -19.79 -18.42
N LEU A 467 23.17 -19.47 -17.73
CA LEU A 467 23.09 -19.58 -16.28
C LEU A 467 23.30 -21.01 -15.78
N ALA A 468 22.63 -21.97 -16.42
CA ALA A 468 22.71 -23.38 -16.05
C ALA A 468 24.12 -23.95 -16.25
N LYS A 469 24.82 -23.59 -17.34
CA LYS A 469 26.16 -24.11 -17.64
C LYS A 469 27.23 -23.55 -16.72
N GLU A 470 27.16 -22.27 -16.39
CA GLU A 470 28.18 -21.61 -15.57
C GLU A 470 28.02 -21.89 -14.07
N ASN A 471 26.80 -22.20 -13.61
CA ASN A 471 26.46 -22.10 -12.19
C ASN A 471 25.66 -23.28 -11.63
N TRP A 472 25.39 -24.35 -12.40
CA TRP A 472 24.91 -25.64 -11.90
C TRP A 472 26.02 -26.70 -11.96
#